data_AF-A0A348W7B8-F1
#
_entry.id   AF-A0A348W7B8-F1
#
_cell.length_a   1.000
_cell.length_b   1.000
_cell.length_c   1.000
_cell.angle_alpha   90.00
_cell.angle_beta   90.00
_cell.angle_gamma   90.00
#
_symmetry.space_group_name_H-M   'P 1'
#
loop_
_entity.id
_entity.type
_entity.pdbx_description
1 polymer ?
#
loop_
_entity_poly.entity_id
_entity_poly.type
_entity_poly.pdbx_seq_one_letter_code
_entity_poly.pdbx_strand_id
1 'polypeptide(L)'
;QAAFLWLGLETWEEARVILLFHLTGTAMEIFKVHAGSWSYPEPGLLKLYGVPLFSGFMYASVGSFMARTIRVFDMRFAPFPPFWTTLVLAVAIYVNFFSHHFLPDIRLGLFAATVLLF
;
A
#
# COMPACT_ATOMS: atom_id res chain seq x y z
N GLN A 1 15.95 -4.51 -7.83
CA GLN A 1 15.27 -3.47 -8.63
C GLN A 1 16.10 -2.97 -9.82
N ALA A 2 17.20 -2.24 -9.63
CA ALA A 2 17.91 -1.60 -10.75
C ALA A 2 18.37 -2.57 -11.85
N ALA A 3 18.85 -3.77 -11.48
CA ALA A 3 19.23 -4.80 -12.45
C ALA A 3 18.05 -5.31 -13.29
N PHE A 4 16.83 -5.34 -12.76
CA PHE A 4 15.65 -5.84 -13.49
C PHE A 4 15.21 -4.84 -14.56
N LEU A 5 15.28 -3.55 -14.25
CA LEU A 5 15.06 -2.47 -15.23
C LEU A 5 16.17 -2.45 -16.29
N TRP A 6 17.42 -2.59 -15.87
CA TRP A 6 18.56 -2.57 -16.79
C TRP A 6 18.58 -3.77 -17.74
N LEU A 7 18.18 -4.95 -17.26
CA LEU A 7 18.05 -6.18 -18.06
C LEU A 7 16.74 -6.24 -18.85
N GLY A 8 15.88 -5.22 -18.80
CA GLY A 8 14.58 -5.19 -19.49
C GLY A 8 13.59 -6.24 -19.01
N LEU A 9 13.80 -6.80 -17.82
CA LEU A 9 12.92 -7.79 -17.19
C LEU A 9 11.70 -7.13 -16.51
N GLU A 10 11.75 -5.81 -16.33
CA GLU A 10 10.70 -5.00 -15.72
C GLU A 10 10.50 -3.70 -16.51
N THR A 11 9.25 -3.28 -16.67
CA THR A 11 8.86 -2.03 -17.32
C THR A 11 8.92 -0.83 -16.36
N TRP A 12 9.02 0.38 -16.91
CA TRP A 12 8.95 1.60 -16.10
C TRP A 12 7.60 1.78 -15.37
N GLU A 13 6.51 1.27 -15.94
CA GLU A 13 5.20 1.29 -15.28
C GLU A 13 5.18 0.37 -14.06
N GLU A 14 5.76 -0.83 -14.18
CA GLU A 14 5.95 -1.76 -13.06
C GLU A 14 6.80 -1.15 -11.95
N ALA A 15 7.92 -0.54 -12.31
CA ALA A 15 8.79 0.13 -11.35
C ALA A 15 8.08 1.26 -10.58
N ARG A 16 7.21 2.03 -11.25
CA ARG A 16 6.41 3.09 -10.60
C ARG A 16 5.43 2.51 -9.60
N VAL A 17 4.75 1.42 -9.94
CA VAL A 17 3.82 0.73 -9.04
C VAL A 17 4.56 0.19 -7.81
N ILE A 18 5.70 -0.46 -8.01
CA ILE A 18 6.58 -0.96 -6.94
C ILE A 18 7.02 0.19 -6.02
N LEU A 19 7.47 1.30 -6.60
CA LEU A 19 7.90 2.47 -5.84
C LEU A 19 6.74 3.06 -5.02
N LEU A 20 5.54 3.16 -5.59
CA LEU A 20 4.36 3.64 -4.87
C LEU A 20 4.06 2.76 -3.66
N PHE A 21 4.00 1.44 -3.83
CA PHE A 21 3.75 0.51 -2.71
C PHE A 21 4.87 0.52 -1.67
N HIS A 22 6.12 0.69 -2.08
CA HIS A 22 7.25 0.84 -1.16
C HIS A 22 7.08 2.09 -0.29
N LEU A 23 6.85 3.25 -0.93
CA LEU A 23 6.72 4.52 -0.23
C LEU A 23 5.50 4.56 0.68
N THR A 24 4.34 4.12 0.21
CA THR A 24 3.11 4.11 1.02
C THR A 24 3.22 3.14 2.19
N GLY A 25 3.70 1.91 1.96
CA GLY A 25 3.90 0.91 3.01
C GLY A 25 4.87 1.38 4.09
N THR A 26 6.03 1.89 3.69
CA THR A 26 7.01 2.45 4.64
C THR A 26 6.46 3.65 5.41
N ALA A 27 5.78 4.59 4.74
CA ALA A 27 5.20 5.75 5.42
C ALA A 27 4.13 5.35 6.45
N MET A 28 3.29 4.37 6.12
CA MET A 28 2.26 3.84 7.03
C MET A 28 2.86 3.17 8.26
N GLU A 29 3.90 2.34 8.07
CA GLU A 29 4.59 1.71 9.21
C GLU A 29 5.29 2.74 10.09
N ILE A 30 5.99 3.71 9.50
CA ILE A 30 6.66 4.78 10.26
C ILE A 30 5.63 5.51 11.09
N PHE A 31 4.52 5.94 10.49
CA PHE A 31 3.44 6.62 11.20
C PHE A 31 2.93 5.81 12.39
N LYS A 32 2.67 4.51 12.19
CA LYS A 32 2.09 3.67 13.24
C LYS A 32 3.07 3.30 14.35
N VAL A 33 4.35 3.14 14.05
CA VAL A 33 5.40 2.99 15.06
C VAL A 33 5.49 4.25 15.92
N HIS A 34 5.46 5.45 15.32
CA HIS A 34 5.48 6.71 16.08
C HIS A 34 4.20 6.95 16.87
N ALA A 35 3.06 6.48 16.36
CA ALA A 35 1.79 6.52 17.08
C ALA A 35 1.71 5.50 18.24
N GLY A 36 2.75 4.68 18.47
CA GLY A 36 2.79 3.71 19.55
C GLY A 36 1.92 2.48 19.33
N SER A 37 1.48 2.22 18.10
CA SER A 37 0.63 1.07 17.79
C SER A 37 1.40 -0.26 17.93
N TRP A 38 2.68 -0.27 17.61
CA TRP A 38 3.62 -1.38 17.83
C TRP A 38 5.06 -0.87 17.72
N SER A 39 6.04 -1.75 17.90
CA SER A 39 7.47 -1.43 17.71
C SER A 39 8.24 -2.59 17.09
N TYR A 40 9.39 -2.28 16.50
CA TYR A 40 10.42 -3.27 16.10
C TYR A 40 11.59 -3.17 17.07
N PRO A 41 11.58 -3.90 18.20
CA PRO A 41 12.54 -3.69 19.30
C PRO A 41 13.95 -4.21 18.99
N GLU A 42 14.10 -5.13 18.05
CA GLU A 42 15.38 -5.78 17.75
C GLU A 42 16.35 -4.81 17.07
N PRO A 43 17.67 -4.90 17.31
CA PRO A 43 18.64 -4.11 16.56
C PRO A 43 18.60 -4.46 15.06
N GLY A 44 18.77 -3.47 14.19
CA GLY A 44 18.80 -3.68 12.74
C GLY A 44 19.60 -2.60 12.02
N LEU A 45 20.47 -3.00 11.10
CA LEU A 45 21.33 -2.08 10.34
C LEU A 45 20.53 -1.23 9.35
N LEU A 46 19.50 -1.81 8.73
CA LEU A 46 18.69 -1.19 7.71
C LEU A 46 17.32 -0.80 8.27
N LYS A 47 17.32 0.12 9.24
CA LYS A 47 16.11 0.72 9.80
C LYS A 47 16.03 2.20 9.44
N LEU A 48 14.84 2.65 9.10
CA LEU A 48 14.50 4.04 8.86
C LEU A 48 13.40 4.44 9.85
N TYR A 49 13.68 5.42 10.71
CA TYR A 49 12.75 5.87 11.75
C TYR A 49 12.13 4.73 12.58
N GLY A 50 12.94 3.75 13.00
CA GLY A 50 12.49 2.60 13.78
C GLY A 50 11.83 1.47 12.97
N VAL A 51 11.65 1.65 11.66
CA VAL A 51 11.03 0.67 10.76
C VAL A 51 12.08 -0.04 9.89
N PRO A 52 12.09 -1.37 9.79
CA PRO A 52 12.98 -2.09 8.89
C PRO A 52 12.70 -1.74 7.41
N LEU A 53 13.73 -1.36 6.65
CA LEU A 53 13.58 -1.00 5.23
C LEU A 53 12.98 -2.14 4.39
N PHE A 54 13.21 -3.40 4.78
CA PHE A 54 12.67 -4.55 4.06
C PHE A 54 11.13 -4.60 4.07
N SER A 55 10.45 -3.99 5.04
CA SER A 55 8.98 -4.03 5.11
C SER A 55 8.35 -3.28 3.93
N GLY A 56 8.89 -2.12 3.57
CA GLY A 56 8.50 -1.41 2.34
C GLY A 56 8.70 -2.26 1.09
N PHE A 57 9.83 -2.96 0.98
CA PHE A 57 10.07 -3.88 -0.14
C PHE A 57 9.09 -5.07 -0.15
N MET A 58 8.69 -5.55 1.03
CA MET A 58 7.68 -6.59 1.17
C MET A 58 6.32 -6.12 0.64
N TYR A 59 5.84 -4.93 1.03
CA TYR A 59 4.62 -4.33 0.45
C TYR A 59 4.70 -4.17 -1.06
N ALA A 60 5.84 -3.68 -1.56
CA ALA A 60 6.07 -3.52 -2.98
C ALA A 60 6.02 -4.85 -3.75
N SER A 61 6.57 -5.92 -3.16
CA SER A 61 6.54 -7.26 -3.75
C SER A 61 5.11 -7.80 -3.90
N VAL A 62 4.27 -7.62 -2.87
CA VAL A 62 2.85 -8.03 -2.90
C VAL A 62 2.06 -7.21 -3.92
N GLY A 63 2.22 -5.89 -3.91
CA GLY A 63 1.54 -5.00 -4.87
C GLY A 63 1.92 -5.29 -6.32
N SER A 64 3.22 -5.51 -6.59
CA SER A 64 3.71 -5.91 -7.91
C SER A 64 3.19 -7.27 -8.34
N PHE A 65 3.17 -8.24 -7.43
CA PHE A 65 2.63 -9.57 -7.70
C PHE A 65 1.16 -9.49 -8.11
N MET A 66 0.35 -8.72 -7.38
CA MET A 66 -1.08 -8.54 -7.71
C MET A 66 -1.26 -7.85 -9.06
N ALA A 67 -0.56 -6.74 -9.32
CA ALA A 67 -0.63 -6.03 -10.59
C ALA A 67 -0.22 -6.92 -11.78
N ARG A 68 0.86 -7.70 -11.62
CA ARG A 68 1.34 -8.61 -12.65
C ARG A 68 0.37 -9.78 -12.87
N THR A 69 -0.19 -10.34 -11.80
CA THR A 69 -1.20 -11.41 -11.87
C THR A 69 -2.43 -10.94 -12.65
N ILE A 70 -2.96 -9.75 -12.34
CA ILE A 70 -4.10 -9.17 -13.06
C ILE A 70 -3.82 -9.05 -14.57
N ARG A 71 -2.62 -8.58 -14.95
CA ARG A 71 -2.21 -8.46 -16.37
C ARG A 71 -2.00 -9.81 -17.05
N VAL A 72 -1.29 -10.74 -16.41
CA VAL A 72 -0.93 -12.03 -17.02
C VAL A 72 -2.16 -12.90 -17.26
N PHE A 73 -3.13 -12.87 -16.35
CA PHE A 73 -4.38 -13.63 -16.47
C PHE A 73 -5.50 -12.87 -17.18
N ASP A 74 -5.23 -11.68 -17.72
CA ASP A 74 -6.21 -10.80 -18.38
C ASP A 74 -7.50 -10.64 -17.55
N MET A 75 -7.34 -10.43 -16.24
CA MET A 75 -8.45 -10.39 -15.30
C MET A 75 -9.31 -9.15 -15.56
N ARG A 76 -10.61 -9.38 -15.78
CA ARG A 76 -11.60 -8.32 -15.97
C ARG A 76 -12.57 -8.30 -14.80
N PHE A 77 -12.64 -7.16 -14.12
CA PHE A 77 -13.59 -6.93 -13.05
C PHE A 77 -14.83 -6.26 -13.66
N ALA A 78 -15.96 -6.96 -13.70
CA ALA A 78 -17.21 -6.45 -14.25
C ALA A 78 -18.43 -7.02 -13.49
N PRO A 79 -19.40 -6.18 -13.07
CA PRO A 79 -19.36 -4.72 -13.12
C PRO A 79 -18.29 -4.16 -12.17
N PHE A 80 -17.55 -3.15 -12.62
CA PHE A 80 -16.65 -2.39 -11.73
C PHE A 80 -17.31 -1.05 -11.39
N PRO A 81 -17.22 -0.59 -10.14
CA PRO A 81 -17.76 0.71 -9.76
C PRO A 81 -17.10 1.83 -10.56
N PRO A 82 -17.78 2.98 -10.76
CA PRO A 82 -17.16 4.13 -11.41
C PRO A 82 -15.84 4.51 -10.74
N PHE A 83 -14.77 4.73 -11.50
CA PHE A 83 -13.43 4.96 -10.94
C PHE A 83 -13.36 6.04 -9.84
N TRP A 84 -14.20 7.08 -9.93
CA TRP A 84 -14.22 8.13 -8.92
C TRP A 84 -14.69 7.63 -7.53
N THR A 85 -15.60 6.65 -7.47
CA THR A 85 -16.10 6.13 -6.19
C THR A 85 -15.01 5.34 -5.47
N THR A 86 -14.23 4.54 -6.21
CA THR A 86 -13.11 3.78 -5.67
C THR A 86 -11.97 4.71 -5.24
N LEU A 87 -11.71 5.78 -6.00
CA LEU A 87 -10.75 6.82 -5.63
C LEU A 87 -11.16 7.53 -4.33
N VAL A 88 -12.41 7.97 -4.21
CA VAL A 88 -12.92 8.62 -2.99
C VAL A 88 -12.83 7.68 -1.79
N LEU A 89 -13.25 6.42 -1.95
CA LEU A 89 -13.18 5.42 -0.88
C LEU A 89 -11.72 5.18 -0.44
N ALA A 90 -10.80 5.01 -1.39
CA ALA A 90 -9.39 4.81 -1.10
C ALA A 90 -8.80 6.01 -0.34
N VAL A 91 -9.05 7.24 -0.81
CA VAL A 91 -8.59 8.46 -0.14
C VAL A 91 -9.16 8.54 1.28
N ALA A 92 -10.45 8.25 1.47
CA ALA A 92 -11.08 8.25 2.80
C ALA A 92 -10.43 7.22 3.74
N ILE A 93 -10.08 6.03 3.25
CA ILE A 93 -9.36 5.00 4.02
C ILE A 93 -7.98 5.50 4.46
N TYR A 94 -7.20 6.09 3.54
CA TYR A 94 -5.88 6.63 3.89
C TYR A 94 -5.98 7.82 4.86
N VAL A 95 -6.90 8.75 4.63
CA VAL A 95 -7.13 9.88 5.53
C VAL A 95 -7.52 9.39 6.92
N ASN A 96 -8.44 8.43 7.04
CA ASN A 96 -8.80 7.85 8.33
C ASN A 96 -7.61 7.11 8.98
N PHE A 97 -6.84 6.34 8.20
CA PHE A 97 -5.65 5.66 8.70
C PHE A 97 -4.65 6.63 9.36
N PHE A 98 -4.42 7.80 8.78
CA PHE A 98 -3.51 8.80 9.34
C PHE A 98 -4.15 9.71 10.40
N SER A 99 -5.48 9.89 10.38
CA SER A 99 -6.15 10.88 11.25
C SER A 99 -6.90 10.30 12.44
N HIS A 100 -7.20 9.00 12.50
CA HIS A 100 -8.01 8.41 13.59
C HIS A 100 -7.39 8.50 15.00
N HIS A 101 -6.10 8.85 15.12
CA HIS A 101 -5.51 9.15 16.43
C HIS A 101 -5.94 10.53 16.96
N PHE A 102 -6.44 11.40 16.09
CA PHE A 102 -6.85 12.78 16.39
C PHE A 102 -8.35 13.01 16.13
N LEU A 103 -8.96 12.23 15.24
CA LEU A 103 -10.36 12.30 14.82
C LEU A 103 -11.09 10.98 15.14
N PRO A 104 -12.44 10.95 15.13
CA PRO A 104 -13.19 9.72 15.29
C PRO A 104 -12.77 8.62 14.30
N ASP A 105 -12.65 7.40 14.81
CA ASP A 105 -12.33 6.22 13.99
C ASP A 105 -13.60 5.73 13.26
N ILE A 106 -13.65 5.99 11.96
CA ILE A 106 -14.78 5.62 11.08
C ILE A 106 -14.54 4.33 10.29
N ARG A 107 -13.55 3.49 10.67
CA ARG A 107 -13.18 2.29 9.88
C ARG A 107 -14.34 1.35 9.57
N LEU A 108 -15.26 1.18 10.52
CA LEU A 108 -16.42 0.29 10.33
C LEU A 108 -17.35 0.80 9.24
N GLY A 109 -17.52 2.12 9.14
CA GLY A 109 -18.25 2.76 8.05
C GLY A 109 -17.55 2.57 6.70
N LEU A 110 -16.22 2.66 6.68
CA LEU A 110 -15.41 2.43 5.47
C LEU A 110 -15.44 0.96 5.03
N PHE A 111 -15.47 0.01 5.97
CA PHE A 111 -15.66 -1.42 5.67
C PHE A 111 -17.04 -1.68 5.07
N ALA A 112 -18.10 -1.13 5.67
CA ALA A 112 -19.45 -1.22 5.12
C ALA A 112 -19.53 -0.60 3.72
N ALA A 113 -18.92 0.58 3.51
CA ALA A 113 -18.86 1.23 2.20
C ALA A 113 -18.12 0.37 1.16
N THR A 114 -17.07 -0.35 1.56
CA THR A 114 -16.35 -1.28 0.67
C THR A 114 -17.25 -2.42 0.20
N VAL A 115 -17.99 -3.05 1.12
CA VAL A 115 -18.93 -4.15 0.82
C VAL A 115 -20.12 -3.67 -0.02
N LEU A 116 -20.55 -2.43 0.17
CA LEU A 116 -21.65 -1.86 -0.61
C LEU A 116 -21.22 -1.43 -2.02
N LEU A 117 -19.95 -1.06 -2.18
CA LEU A 117 -19.45 -0.53 -3.45
C LEU A 117 -19.04 -1.65 -4.42
N PHE A 118 -18.46 -2.74 -3.92
CA PHE A 118 -17.96 -3.87 -4.70
C PHE A 118 -18.82 -5.13 -4.50
#